data_AF-A0A3B8SPL7-F1
#
_entry.id   AF-A0A3B8SPL7-F1
#
_cell.length_a   1.000
_cell.length_b   1.000
_cell.length_c   1.000
_cell.angle_alpha   90.00
_cell.angle_beta   90.00
_cell.angle_gamma   90.00
#
_symmetry.space_group_name_H-M   'P 1'
#
loop_
_entity.id
_entity.type
_entity.pdbx_description
1 polymer ?
#
loop_
_entity_poly.entity_id
_entity_poly.type
_entity_poly.pdbx_seq_one_letter_code
_entity_poly.pdbx_strand_id
1 'polypeptide(L)' 'MQVDIAIVGAGAGGLAAAASLLKQNPKLTVTVFDPADEHYYQPGWTLVGSGLMPQEKTVRPMDSVIPKKVSWVQEAVT' A
#
# COMPACT_ATOMS: atom_id res chain seq x y z
N MET A 1 12.23 17.11 -4.81
CA MET A 1 12.07 15.86 -5.58
C MET A 1 10.93 16.10 -6.56
N GLN A 2 11.14 15.94 -7.86
CA GLN A 2 10.06 16.06 -8.84
C GLN A 2 9.50 14.66 -9.08
N VAL A 3 8.19 14.49 -8.91
CA VAL A 3 7.47 13.24 -9.14
C VAL A 3 6.36 13.49 -10.15
N ASP A 4 6.07 12.52 -11.00
CA ASP A 4 4.96 12.61 -11.95
C ASP A 4 3.62 12.43 -11.22
N ILE A 5 3.60 11.53 -10.23
CA ILE A 5 2.39 11.16 -9.50
C ILE A 5 2.71 11.00 -8.00
N ALA A 6 1.96 11.71 -7.18
CA ALA A 6 1.91 11.54 -5.73
C ALA A 6 0.57 10.90 -5.33
N ILE A 7 0.62 9.84 -4.52
CA ILE A 7 -0.55 9.11 -4.03
C ILE A 7 -0.59 9.23 -2.51
N VAL A 8 -1.73 9.64 -1.96
CA VAL A 8 -1.94 9.75 -0.51
C VAL A 8 -2.68 8.50 -0.04
N GLY A 9 -2.07 7.75 0.86
CA GLY A 9 -2.53 6.46 1.38
C GLY A 9 -1.93 5.26 0.64
N ALA A 10 -1.32 4.36 1.40
CA ALA A 10 -0.73 3.10 0.96
C ALA A 10 -1.64 1.89 1.24
N GLY A 11 -2.94 2.11 1.46
CA GLY A 11 -3.90 1.02 1.54
C GLY A 11 -4.18 0.34 0.18
N ALA A 12 -5.18 -0.54 0.16
CA ALA A 12 -5.52 -1.32 -1.02
C ALA A 12 -5.72 -0.46 -2.30
N GLY A 13 -6.40 0.69 -2.17
CA GLY A 13 -6.63 1.59 -3.30
C GLY A 13 -5.35 2.25 -3.83
N GLY A 14 -4.52 2.77 -2.91
CA GLY A 14 -3.28 3.48 -3.28
C GLY A 14 -2.26 2.57 -3.97
N LEU A 15 -2.03 1.37 -3.41
CA LEU A 15 -1.09 0.43 -4.00
C LEU A 15 -1.60 -0.18 -5.31
N ALA A 16 -2.91 -0.43 -5.42
CA ALA A 16 -3.51 -0.87 -6.68
C ALA A 16 -3.39 0.19 -7.77
N ALA A 17 -3.64 1.46 -7.44
CA ALA A 17 -3.46 2.58 -8.37
C ALA A 17 -2.00 2.71 -8.81
N ALA A 18 -1.05 2.70 -7.86
CA ALA A 18 0.38 2.80 -8.14
C ALA A 18 0.86 1.67 -9.08
N ALA A 19 0.47 0.42 -8.79
CA ALA A 19 0.80 -0.74 -9.61
C ALA A 19 0.17 -0.64 -11.02
N SER A 20 -1.09 -0.19 -11.11
CA SER A 20 -1.79 -0.02 -12.40
C SER A 20 -1.14 1.05 -13.27
N LEU A 21 -0.77 2.20 -12.68
CA LEU A 21 -0.08 3.29 -13.38
C LEU A 21 1.27 2.84 -13.93
N LEU A 22 2.09 2.16 -13.12
CA LEU A 22 3.38 1.64 -13.57
C LEU A 22 3.26 0.52 -14.61
N LYS A 23 2.17 -0.24 -14.60
CA LYS A 23 1.87 -1.22 -15.65
C LYS A 23 1.57 -0.54 -16.99
N GLN A 24 0.87 0.60 -16.96
CA GLN A 24 0.51 1.37 -18.17
C GLN A 24 1.69 2.18 -18.71
N ASN A 25 2.45 2.83 -17.81
CA ASN A 25 3.66 3.57 -18.17
C ASN A 25 4.78 3.32 -17.14
N PRO A 26 5.71 2.40 -17.44
CA PRO A 26 6.80 2.05 -16.53
C PRO A 26 7.85 3.14 -16.31
N LYS A 27 7.77 4.27 -17.03
CA LYS A 27 8.68 5.42 -16.90
C LYS A 27 8.22 6.44 -15.86
N LEU A 28 6.99 6.32 -15.35
CA LEU A 28 6.47 7.23 -14.34
C LEU A 28 7.25 7.13 -13.05
N THR A 29 7.49 8.27 -12.43
CA THR A 29 7.94 8.38 -11.05
C THR A 29 6.73 8.48 -10.13
N VAL A 30 6.51 7.45 -9.31
CA VAL A 30 5.36 7.34 -8.41
C VAL A 30 5.84 7.30 -6.97
N THR A 31 5.27 8.17 -6.14
CA THR A 31 5.50 8.19 -4.69
C THR A 31 4.19 8.03 -3.94
N VAL A 32 4.18 7.17 -2.92
CA VAL A 32 3.06 6.97 -2.01
C VAL A 32 3.43 7.51 -0.62
N PHE A 33 2.51 8.22 0.01
CA PHE A 33 2.63 8.76 1.36
C PHE A 33 1.67 8.02 2.30
N ASP A 34 2.20 7.35 3.31
CA ASP A 34 1.39 6.70 4.34
C ASP A 34 2.23 6.49 5.62
N PRO A 35 1.75 6.89 6.81
CA PRO A 35 2.52 6.76 8.04
C PRO A 35 2.61 5.31 8.56
N ALA A 36 1.73 4.41 8.14
CA ALA A 36 1.62 3.06 8.70
C ALA A 36 2.80 2.16 8.29
N ASP A 37 3.35 1.47 9.27
CA ASP A 37 4.39 0.44 9.14
C ASP A 37 3.84 -0.90 8.65
N GLU A 38 2.54 -1.13 8.80
CA GLU A 38 1.86 -2.36 8.42
C GLU A 38 0.71 -2.13 7.44
N HIS A 39 0.54 -3.07 6.50
CA HIS A 39 -0.59 -3.13 5.58
C HIS A 39 -1.55 -4.24 5.97
N TYR A 40 -2.83 -3.88 6.15
CA TYR A 40 -3.88 -4.81 6.56
C TYR A 40 -4.81 -5.23 5.42
N TYR A 41 -5.00 -6.53 5.26
CA TYR A 41 -6.13 -7.11 4.52
C TYR A 41 -7.39 -7.13 5.42
N GLN A 42 -7.97 -5.95 5.60
CA GLN A 42 -9.12 -5.71 6.48
C GLN A 42 -10.35 -6.61 6.19
N PRO A 43 -10.68 -6.99 4.94
CA PRO A 43 -11.80 -7.90 4.69
C PRO A 43 -11.67 -9.26 5.43
N GLY A 44 -10.44 -9.73 5.68
CA GLY A 44 -10.16 -10.95 6.42
C GLY A 44 -10.57 -10.90 7.90
N TRP A 45 -10.76 -9.71 8.48
CA TRP A 45 -11.11 -9.58 9.91
C TRP A 45 -12.46 -10.19 10.27
N THR A 46 -13.39 -10.30 9.31
CA THR A 46 -14.65 -11.02 9.51
C THR A 46 -14.43 -12.51 9.78
N LEU A 47 -13.42 -13.12 9.14
CA LEU A 47 -13.02 -14.51 9.36
C LEU A 47 -12.17 -14.68 10.63
N VAL A 48 -11.39 -13.65 10.98
CA VAL A 48 -10.68 -13.62 12.27
C VAL A 48 -11.67 -13.60 13.43
N GLY A 49 -12.68 -12.72 13.37
CA GLY A 49 -13.72 -12.62 14.40
C GLY A 49 -14.58 -13.88 14.56
N SER A 50 -14.68 -14.72 13.51
CA SER A 50 -15.37 -16.02 13.58
C SER A 50 -14.45 -17.19 13.96
N GLY A 51 -13.16 -16.95 14.16
CA GLY A 51 -12.16 -17.99 14.47
C GLY A 51 -11.73 -18.85 13.27
N LEU A 52 -12.10 -18.46 12.04
CA LEU A 52 -11.78 -19.19 10.81
C LEU A 52 -10.46 -18.77 10.17
N MET A 53 -9.83 -17.70 10.65
CA MET A 53 -8.56 -17.20 10.13
C MET A 53 -7.67 -16.66 11.27
N PRO A 54 -6.35 -16.96 11.25
CA PRO A 54 -5.40 -16.30 12.16
C PRO A 54 -5.23 -14.82 11.79
N GLN A 55 -5.15 -13.93 12.79
CA GLN A 55 -4.98 -12.50 12.59
C GLN A 55 -3.71 -12.17 11.80
N GLU A 56 -2.64 -12.93 11.99
CA GLU A 56 -1.33 -12.74 11.36
C GLU A 56 -1.40 -12.91 9.84
N LYS A 57 -2.43 -13.60 9.32
CA LYS A 57 -2.69 -13.73 7.88
C LYS A 57 -3.25 -12.44 7.25
N THR A 58 -3.70 -11.51 8.07
CA THR A 58 -4.31 -10.25 7.62
C THR A 58 -3.33 -9.08 7.64
N VAL A 59 -2.09 -9.27 8.11
CA VAL A 59 -1.10 -8.19 8.25
C VAL A 59 0.19 -8.54 7.51
N ARG A 60 0.81 -7.52 6.93
CA ARG A 60 2.15 -7.60 6.33
C ARG A 60 2.91 -6.31 6.62
N PRO A 61 4.24 -6.37 6.75
CA PRO A 61 5.07 -5.16 6.70
C PRO A 61 4.77 -4.35 5.45
N MET A 62 4.60 -3.03 5.58
CA MET A 62 4.22 -2.14 4.47
C MET A 62 5.24 -2.23 3.31
N ASP A 63 6.53 -2.20 3.63
CA ASP A 63 7.64 -2.32 2.68
C ASP A 63 7.56 -3.57 1.79
N SER A 64 7.03 -4.69 2.33
CA SER A 64 6.90 -5.96 1.63
C SER A 64 5.80 -5.96 0.56
N VAL A 65 4.86 -5.01 0.62
CA VAL A 65 3.74 -4.89 -0.33
C VAL A 65 3.85 -3.68 -1.26
N ILE A 66 4.75 -2.74 -0.99
CA ILE A 66 5.04 -1.62 -1.91
C ILE A 66 5.57 -2.19 -3.25
N PRO A 67 5.00 -1.79 -4.41
CA PRO A 67 5.55 -2.18 -5.70
C PRO A 67 6.99 -1.67 -5.87
N LYS A 68 7.91 -2.51 -6.36
CA LYS A 68 9.37 -2.22 -6.40
C LYS A 68 9.81 -0.88 -7.00
N LYS A 69 9.00 -0.26 -7.86
CA LYS A 69 9.30 1.03 -8.52
C LYS A 69 8.60 2.23 -7.87
N VAL A 70 7.86 2.01 -6.80
CA VAL A 70 7.16 3.05 -6.04
C VAL A 70 8.05 3.46 -4.87
N SER A 71 8.25 4.76 -4.69
CA SER A 71 8.85 5.29 -3.46
C SER A 71 7.78 5.38 -2.39
N TRP A 72 8.10 4.92 -1.18
CA TRP A 72 7.21 5.07 -0.02
C TRP A 72 7.82 6.09 0.94
N VAL A 73 7.04 7.11 1.26
CA VAL A 73 7.35 8.12 2.27
C VAL A 73 6.46 7.84 3.48
N GLN A 74 7.08 7.49 4.61
CA GLN A 74 6.37 7.10 5.82
C GLN A 74 5.93 8.31 6.64
N GLU A 75 5.03 9.11 6.07
CA GLU A 75 4.55 10.35 6.67
C GLU A 75 3.04 10.53 6.40
N ALA A 76 2.36 11.18 7.34
CA ALA A 76 0.99 11.64 7.16
C ALA A 76 0.98 12.96 6.37
N VAL A 77 -0.01 13.14 5.50
CA VAL A 77 -0.22 14.39 4.76
C VAL A 77 -1.07 15.35 5.60
N THR A 78 -0.70 16.63 5.64
CA THR A 78 -1.35 17.71 6.41
C THR A 78 -2.01 18.75 5.51
#